data_AF-A0A8S9GM75-F1
#
_entry.id   AF-A0A8S9GM75-F1
#
_cell.length_a   1.000
_cell.length_b   1.000
_cell.length_c   1.000
_cell.angle_alpha   90.00
_cell.angle_beta   90.00
_cell.angle_gamma   90.00
#
_symmetry.space_group_name_H-M   'P 1'
#
loop_
_entity.id
_entity.type
_entity.pdbx_description
1 polymer ?
#
loop_
_entity_poly.entity_id
_entity_poly.type
_entity_poly.pdbx_seq_one_letter_code
_entity_poly.pdbx_strand_id
1 'polypeptide(L)'
;MEIIITFALVYTVYATAADPKKGSLGTIAPLAIGLIVGANILAAGPFSGGSMNPARSFGPAVAAGDFSGHWVYWVGPLIGGGLAGITYGNVFMTSEHVPLASDF
;
A
#
# COMPACT_ATOMS: atom_id res chain seq x y z
N MET A 1 -12.07 0.12 -7.74
CA MET A 1 -11.61 -1.12 -7.07
C MET A 1 -10.13 -1.01 -6.67
N GLU A 2 -9.20 -0.91 -7.63
CA GLU A 2 -7.74 -0.83 -7.38
C GLU A 2 -7.32 0.21 -6.34
N ILE A 3 -7.95 1.40 -6.32
CA ILE A 3 -7.70 2.43 -5.30
C ILE A 3 -7.89 1.90 -3.87
N ILE A 4 -8.99 1.19 -3.61
CA ILE A 4 -9.37 0.73 -2.27
C ILE A 4 -8.44 -0.39 -1.80
N ILE A 5 -8.18 -1.37 -2.67
CA ILE A 5 -7.34 -2.51 -2.32
C ILE A 5 -5.86 -2.11 -2.18
N THR A 6 -5.36 -1.17 -3.01
CA THR A 6 -4.01 -0.64 -2.84
C THR A 6 -3.91 0.27 -1.60
N PHE A 7 -4.95 1.05 -1.30
CA PHE A 7 -5.01 1.80 -0.06
C PHE A 7 -4.87 0.87 1.15
N ALA A 8 -5.66 -0.20 1.20
CA ALA A 8 -5.60 -1.18 2.29
C ALA A 8 -4.20 -1.80 2.42
N LEU A 9 -3.60 -2.22 1.29
CA LEU A 9 -2.25 -2.77 1.26
C LEU A 9 -1.21 -1.78 1.81
N VAL A 10 -1.16 -0.56 1.25
CA VAL A 10 -0.15 0.44 1.63
C VAL A 10 -0.38 0.92 3.06
N TYR A 11 -1.63 1.04 3.50
CA TYR A 11 -1.94 1.34 4.90
C TYR A 11 -1.44 0.25 5.84
N THR A 12 -1.62 -1.05 5.51
CA THR A 12 -1.05 -2.16 6.28
C THR A 12 0.47 -2.10 6.33
N VAL A 13 1.14 -1.75 5.22
CA VAL A 13 2.60 -1.55 5.21
C VAL A 13 3.01 -0.43 6.17
N TYR A 14 2.30 0.71 6.12
CA TYR A 14 2.59 1.82 7.03
C TYR A 14 2.42 1.41 8.50
N ALA A 15 1.28 0.78 8.84
CA ALA A 15 0.95 0.39 10.21
C ALA A 15 1.88 -0.69 10.79
N THR A 16 2.33 -1.63 9.96
CA THR A 16 3.06 -2.81 10.44
C THR A 16 4.58 -2.69 10.23
N ALA A 17 5.02 -2.00 9.18
CA ALA A 17 6.43 -1.95 8.80
C ALA A 17 7.05 -0.54 8.90
N ALA A 18 6.34 0.52 8.52
CA ALA A 18 6.92 1.86 8.47
C ALA A 18 6.87 2.62 9.80
N ASP A 19 5.80 2.45 10.59
CA ASP A 19 5.59 3.19 11.83
C ASP A 19 6.70 2.88 12.88
N PRO A 20 7.42 3.90 13.41
CA PRO A 20 8.37 3.71 14.50
C PRO A 20 7.72 3.15 15.77
N LYS A 21 6.43 3.40 15.97
CA LYS A 21 5.63 2.94 17.12
C LYS A 21 5.01 1.55 16.90
N LYS A 22 5.37 0.84 15.81
CA LYS A 22 4.83 -0.48 15.44
C LYS A 22 4.99 -1.58 16.50
N GLY A 23 5.95 -1.48 17.41
CA GLY A 23 6.17 -2.47 18.47
C GLY A 23 6.27 -3.91 17.93
N SER A 24 5.49 -4.83 18.51
CA SER A 24 5.43 -6.24 18.10
C SER A 24 4.79 -6.47 16.73
N LEU A 25 4.09 -5.49 16.16
CA LEU A 25 3.50 -5.60 14.82
C LEU A 25 4.56 -5.73 13.73
N GLY A 26 5.77 -5.20 13.98
CA GLY A 26 6.91 -5.36 13.07
C GLY A 26 7.29 -6.81 12.81
N THR A 27 7.13 -7.70 13.80
CA THR A 27 7.46 -9.12 13.69
C THR A 27 6.51 -9.86 12.76
N ILE A 28 5.22 -9.49 12.78
CA ILE A 28 4.17 -10.11 11.94
C ILE A 28 3.93 -9.36 10.63
N ALA A 29 4.64 -8.26 10.39
CA ALA A 29 4.42 -7.39 9.23
C ALA A 29 4.46 -8.15 7.88
N PRO A 30 5.44 -9.03 7.60
CA PRO A 30 5.47 -9.75 6.32
C PRO A 30 4.24 -10.65 6.13
N LEU A 31 3.78 -11.31 7.20
CA LEU A 31 2.61 -12.17 7.16
C LEU A 31 1.32 -11.35 6.97
N ALA A 32 1.17 -10.25 7.71
CA ALA A 32 0.01 -9.36 7.59
C ALA A 32 -0.10 -8.76 6.18
N ILE A 33 1.03 -8.31 5.61
CA ILE A 33 1.11 -7.77 4.25
C ILE A 33 0.76 -8.86 3.22
N GLY A 34 1.29 -10.08 3.37
CA GLY A 34 0.95 -11.19 2.46
C GLY A 34 -0.53 -11.57 2.52
N LEU A 35 -1.11 -11.63 3.71
CA LEU A 35 -2.52 -11.98 3.91
C LEU A 35 -3.48 -10.93 3.36
N ILE A 36 -3.19 -9.63 3.53
CA ILE A 36 -4.05 -8.58 2.98
C ILE A 36 -4.04 -8.58 1.45
N VAL A 37 -2.89 -8.88 0.82
CA VAL A 37 -2.82 -9.08 -0.64
C VAL A 37 -3.71 -10.26 -1.05
N GLY A 38 -3.60 -11.40 -0.38
CA GLY A 38 -4.42 -12.58 -0.68
C GLY A 38 -5.93 -12.31 -0.52
N ALA A 39 -6.33 -11.70 0.59
CA ALA A 39 -7.72 -11.33 0.85
C ALA A 39 -8.27 -10.36 -0.20
N ASN A 40 -7.48 -9.35 -0.58
CA ASN A 40 -7.85 -8.40 -1.61
C ASN A 40 -7.99 -9.05 -2.99
N ILE A 41 -7.14 -10.03 -3.34
CA ILE A 41 -7.29 -10.78 -4.59
C ILE A 41 -8.58 -11.61 -4.58
N LEU A 42 -8.94 -12.24 -3.46
CA LEU A 42 -10.20 -12.99 -3.35
C LEU A 42 -11.42 -12.09 -3.55
N ALA A 43 -11.38 -10.85 -3.05
CA ALA A 43 -12.47 -9.89 -3.18
C ALA A 43 -12.51 -9.20 -4.55
N ALA A 44 -11.36 -8.72 -5.04
CA ALA A 44 -11.27 -7.89 -6.25
C ALA A 44 -10.95 -8.69 -7.53
N GLY A 45 -10.55 -9.96 -7.41
CA GLY A 45 -10.20 -10.83 -8.53
C GLY A 45 -11.25 -10.85 -9.64
N PRO A 46 -12.54 -11.10 -9.34
CA PRO A 46 -13.60 -11.09 -10.35
C PRO A 46 -13.87 -9.74 -11.01
N PHE A 47 -13.38 -8.63 -10.44
CA PHE A 47 -13.70 -7.27 -10.89
C PHE A 47 -12.53 -6.60 -11.61
N SER A 48 -11.34 -6.62 -11.02
CA SER A 48 -10.14 -5.97 -11.57
C SER A 48 -8.93 -6.90 -11.66
N GLY A 49 -9.07 -8.19 -11.34
CA GLY A 49 -7.95 -9.12 -11.25
C GLY A 49 -7.06 -8.91 -10.01
N GLY A 50 -7.38 -7.93 -9.15
CA GLY A 50 -6.68 -7.67 -7.89
C GLY A 50 -5.20 -7.36 -8.07
N SER A 51 -4.85 -6.38 -8.90
CA SER A 51 -3.45 -6.10 -9.24
C SER A 51 -2.68 -5.53 -8.04
N MET A 52 -3.19 -4.43 -7.47
CA MET A 52 -2.60 -3.62 -6.43
C MET A 52 -1.19 -3.07 -6.72
N ASN A 53 -0.56 -3.45 -7.83
CA ASN A 53 0.84 -3.24 -8.13
C ASN A 53 1.05 -3.02 -9.64
N PRO A 54 1.38 -1.80 -10.07
CA PRO A 54 1.59 -1.48 -11.49
C PRO A 54 2.64 -2.38 -12.16
N ALA A 55 3.74 -2.71 -11.49
CA ALA A 55 4.79 -3.56 -12.05
C ALA A 55 4.30 -5.01 -12.30
N ARG A 56 3.47 -5.54 -11.39
CA ARG A 56 2.84 -6.87 -11.55
C ARG A 56 1.87 -6.92 -12.72
N SER A 57 1.18 -5.82 -13.01
CA SER A 57 0.34 -5.72 -14.21
C SER A 57 1.17 -5.49 -15.48
N PHE A 58 2.29 -4.76 -15.38
CA PHE A 58 3.08 -4.33 -16.53
C PHE A 58 3.85 -5.50 -17.17
N GLY A 59 4.43 -6.39 -16.38
CA GLY A 59 5.18 -7.55 -16.89
C GLY A 59 4.39 -8.41 -17.90
N PRO A 60 3.19 -8.89 -17.53
CA PRO A 60 2.32 -9.63 -18.46
C PRO A 60 1.86 -8.80 -19.66
N ALA A 61 1.59 -7.50 -19.49
CA ALA A 61 1.18 -6.62 -20.60
C ALA A 61 2.29 -6.51 -21.67
N VAL A 62 3.55 -6.36 -21.24
CA VAL A 62 4.71 -6.37 -22.13
C VAL A 62 4.87 -7.72 -22.82
N ALA A 63 4.78 -8.82 -22.07
CA ALA A 63 4.96 -10.16 -22.61
C ALA A 63 3.86 -10.56 -23.61
N ALA A 64 2.63 -10.11 -23.39
CA ALA A 64 1.50 -10.33 -24.29
C ALA A 64 1.40 -9.30 -25.43
N GLY A 65 2.10 -8.17 -25.33
CA GLY A 65 1.96 -7.04 -26.25
C GLY A 65 0.60 -6.33 -26.16
N ASP A 66 -0.14 -6.53 -25.07
CA ASP A 66 -1.48 -5.97 -24.87
C ASP A 66 -1.51 -5.02 -23.67
N PHE A 67 -1.81 -3.76 -23.97
CA PHE A 67 -1.95 -2.68 -22.99
C PHE A 67 -3.38 -2.16 -22.89
N SER A 68 -4.35 -2.87 -23.46
CA SER A 68 -5.76 -2.50 -23.38
C SER A 68 -6.20 -2.35 -21.92
N GLY A 69 -6.73 -1.17 -21.56
CA GLY A 69 -7.15 -0.86 -20.19
C GLY A 69 -6.04 -0.81 -19.14
N HIS A 70 -4.76 -0.91 -19.53
CA HIS A 70 -3.63 -1.04 -18.61
C HIS A 70 -3.45 0.17 -17.68
N TRP A 71 -3.85 1.36 -18.14
CA TRP A 71 -3.77 2.61 -17.38
C TRP A 71 -4.47 2.55 -16.01
N VAL A 72 -5.51 1.73 -15.86
CA VAL A 72 -6.25 1.56 -14.59
C VAL A 72 -5.34 1.00 -13.49
N TYR A 73 -4.38 0.14 -13.86
CA TYR A 73 -3.41 -0.45 -12.94
C TYR A 73 -2.25 0.49 -12.58
N TRP A 74 -2.19 1.68 -13.18
CA TRP A 74 -1.30 2.75 -12.75
C TRP A 74 -2.06 3.76 -11.91
N VAL A 75 -3.13 4.33 -12.46
CA VAL A 75 -3.91 5.38 -11.80
C VAL A 75 -4.52 4.89 -10.50
N GLY A 76 -5.10 3.68 -10.49
CA GLY A 76 -5.73 3.12 -9.31
C GLY A 76 -4.74 2.93 -8.15
N PRO A 77 -3.68 2.13 -8.33
CA PRO A 77 -2.70 1.89 -7.27
C PRO A 77 -1.95 3.14 -6.82
N LEU A 78 -1.58 4.05 -7.73
CA LEU A 78 -0.88 5.28 -7.35
C LEU A 78 -1.74 6.20 -6.50
N ILE A 79 -3.02 6.36 -6.84
CA ILE A 79 -3.96 7.14 -6.02
C ILE A 79 -4.20 6.45 -4.67
N GLY A 80 -4.47 5.14 -4.66
CA GLY A 80 -4.72 4.38 -3.44
C GLY A 80 -3.54 4.41 -2.47
N GLY A 81 -2.34 4.17 -2.98
CA GLY A 81 -1.11 4.23 -2.19
C GLY A 81 -0.76 5.64 -1.71
N GLY A 82 -0.94 6.66 -2.57
CA GLY A 82 -0.75 8.06 -2.19
C GLY A 82 -1.69 8.49 -1.08
N LEU A 83 -2.98 8.13 -1.18
CA LEU A 83 -3.97 8.41 -0.14
C LEU A 83 -3.61 7.71 1.19
N ALA A 84 -3.17 6.45 1.14
CA ALA A 84 -2.75 5.72 2.34
C ALA A 84 -1.52 6.36 3.01
N GLY A 85 -0.54 6.80 2.22
CA GLY A 85 0.63 7.51 2.74
C GLY A 85 0.27 8.84 3.38
N ILE A 86 -0.62 9.62 2.74
CA ILE A 86 -1.10 10.91 3.29
C ILE A 86 -1.89 10.70 4.57
N THR A 87 -2.82 9.75 4.60
CA THR A 87 -3.64 9.50 5.80
C THR A 87 -2.79 8.97 6.94
N TYR A 88 -1.97 7.93 6.70
CA TYR A 88 -1.16 7.36 7.77
C TYR A 88 -0.07 8.30 8.25
N GLY A 89 0.64 8.93 7.31
CA GLY A 89 1.71 9.87 7.60
C GLY A 89 1.28 11.08 8.42
N ASN A 90 0.14 11.70 8.08
CA ASN A 90 -0.28 12.94 8.73
C ASN A 90 -1.14 12.72 9.98
N VAL A 91 -1.82 11.59 10.12
CA VAL A 91 -2.73 11.33 11.25
C VAL A 91 -2.08 10.47 12.33
N PHE A 92 -1.30 9.45 11.93
CA PHE A 92 -0.76 8.46 12.87
C PHE A 92 0.75 8.61 13.10
N MET A 93 1.50 9.08 12.09
CA MET A 93 2.96 9.30 12.21
C MET A 93 3.37 10.76 12.43
N THR A 94 2.43 11.65 12.75
CA THR A 94 2.74 13.06 13.05
C THR A 94 3.80 13.11 14.14
N SER A 95 4.99 13.60 13.77
CA SER A 95 6.12 13.66 14.67
C SER A 95 5.79 14.62 15.80
N GLU A 96 5.72 14.13 17.04
CA GLU A 96 5.98 14.99 18.18
C GLU A 96 7.33 15.64 17.90
N HIS A 97 7.34 16.96 17.69
CA HIS A 97 8.56 17.73 17.70
C HIS A 97 9.19 17.46 19.05
N VAL A 98 10.19 16.59 19.11
CA VAL A 98 11.04 16.46 20.28
C VAL A 98 11.69 17.84 20.42
N PRO A 99 11.38 18.62 21.47
CA PRO A 99 12.06 19.88 21.68
C PRO A 99 13.55 19.56 21.76
N LEU A 100 14.37 20.20 20.92
CA LEU A 100 15.82 20.12 21.11
C LEU A 100 16.09 20.54 22.55
N ALA A 101 16.66 19.63 23.35
CA ALA A 101 17.06 19.95 24.71
C ALA A 101 17.94 21.20 24.64
N SER A 102 17.41 22.32 25.11
CA SER A 102 18.15 23.56 25.21
C SER A 102 19.04 23.45 26.44
N ASP A 103 20.08 22.62 26.35
CA ASP A 103 21.14 22.57 27.35
C ASP A 103 22.26 23.53 26.92
N PHE A 104 22.05 24.81 27.24
CA PHE A 104 23.09 25.82 27.47
C PHE A 104 22.81 26.51 28.80
#